data_AF-A0A376AL23-F1
#
_entry.id   AF-A0A376AL23-F1
#
_cell.length_a   1.000
_cell.length_b   1.000
_cell.length_c   1.000
_cell.angle_alpha   90.00
_cell.angle_beta   90.00
_cell.angle_gamma   90.00
#
_symmetry.space_group_name_H-M   'P 1'
#
loop_
_entity.id
_entity.type
_entity.pdbx_description
1 polymer ?
#
loop_
_entity_poly.entity_id
_entity_poly.type
_entity_poly.pdbx_seq_one_letter_code
_entity_poly.pdbx_strand_id
1 'polypeptide(L)'
;MAVMKQTRMMRDGRGGKPLGVKAEAGMKVEIIDDTQLPWTKIRLATGEKTEGWISDDAIDKTADTLGPLDKDLVARHCVEQASMFGGNAFYLMAVAQLRSNVRETPPVGSSGHGLFVFSAKEWALQGADPGYGIHYSAEDILDWRAQCTLFAIMAAQAQETLAEALGRPVSMAQLLLSQILGREAAVLAIETPATSRADLLAKAASSADQDRRDIEPLSGRDAALLTGETGQRIVEGIAGALQNAFEESRPFIASAVERHVAGMLQSSGGVPVSPGAINYASARIKPSRRKHAEMIAAKFAAQGYGTAQQIAAIANAIAESGLDPDASNLKGERSFGLFQLNQNGGVGAGFPDHVLRDPQRNVEIMLAEIAKPYQKANRQAFAATTSLHEAVRIFVHHFERPAEKDKQTEVRYKIAQGLVA
;
A
#
# COMPACT_ATOMS: atom_id res chain seq x y z
N MET A 1 -10.68 -30.31 -13.72
CA MET A 1 -10.49 -29.10 -14.56
C MET A 1 -10.10 -28.01 -13.60
N ALA A 2 -9.07 -27.23 -13.92
CA ALA A 2 -8.56 -26.20 -13.02
C ALA A 2 -9.43 -24.94 -13.10
N VAL A 3 -9.24 -24.03 -12.16
CA VAL A 3 -9.90 -22.71 -12.15
C VAL A 3 -8.88 -21.60 -11.93
N MET A 4 -9.08 -20.47 -12.59
CA MET A 4 -8.31 -19.26 -12.32
C MET A 4 -8.66 -18.73 -10.93
N LYS A 5 -7.68 -18.65 -10.02
CA LYS A 5 -7.82 -18.00 -8.71
C LYS A 5 -7.76 -16.49 -8.77
N GLN A 6 -7.16 -15.93 -9.82
CA GLN A 6 -6.92 -14.49 -9.96
C GLN A 6 -6.97 -14.11 -11.43
N THR A 7 -7.55 -12.97 -11.76
CA THR A 7 -7.53 -12.47 -13.15
C THR A 7 -6.09 -12.18 -13.58
N ARG A 8 -5.72 -12.67 -14.75
CA ARG A 8 -4.37 -12.50 -15.32
C ARG A 8 -4.43 -12.37 -16.83
N MET A 9 -3.59 -11.48 -17.36
CA MET A 9 -3.36 -11.36 -18.80
C MET A 9 -2.53 -12.55 -19.27
N MET A 10 -3.05 -13.32 -20.21
CA MET A 10 -2.35 -14.45 -20.83
C MET A 10 -1.16 -13.97 -21.66
N ARG A 11 -0.10 -14.78 -21.72
CA ARG A 11 1.14 -14.45 -22.44
C ARG A 11 1.46 -15.46 -23.54
N ASP A 12 2.12 -15.00 -24.60
CA ASP A 12 2.54 -15.82 -25.76
C ASP A 12 3.64 -16.84 -25.41
N GLY A 13 4.38 -16.58 -24.33
CA GLY A 13 5.43 -17.42 -23.76
C GLY A 13 5.58 -17.17 -22.26
N ARG A 14 6.51 -17.88 -21.64
CA ARG A 14 6.81 -17.75 -20.19
C ARG A 14 7.34 -16.37 -19.88
N GLY A 15 6.57 -15.57 -19.14
CA GLY A 15 6.87 -14.15 -18.96
C GLY A 15 6.93 -13.35 -20.27
N GLY A 16 6.41 -13.92 -21.36
CA GLY A 16 6.44 -13.35 -22.72
C GLY A 16 5.50 -12.16 -22.87
N LYS A 17 5.20 -11.77 -24.11
CA LYS A 17 4.34 -10.63 -24.38
C LYS A 17 2.89 -10.95 -24.02
N PRO A 18 2.13 -9.98 -23.48
CA PRO A 18 0.69 -10.11 -23.32
C PRO A 18 -0.02 -10.44 -24.63
N LEU A 19 -0.97 -11.38 -24.61
CA LEU A 19 -1.81 -11.74 -25.76
C LEU A 19 -3.03 -10.81 -25.92
N GLY A 20 -3.27 -9.92 -24.97
CA GLY A 20 -4.50 -9.11 -24.93
C GLY A 20 -5.73 -9.87 -24.46
N VAL A 21 -5.60 -11.15 -24.09
CA VAL A 21 -6.68 -11.97 -23.54
C VAL A 21 -6.49 -12.15 -22.04
N LYS A 22 -7.53 -11.81 -21.27
CA LYS A 22 -7.57 -12.05 -19.82
C LYS A 22 -8.18 -13.42 -19.53
N ALA A 23 -7.50 -14.20 -18.70
CA ALA A 23 -8.12 -15.31 -18.01
C ALA A 23 -8.71 -14.75 -16.72
N GLU A 24 -10.03 -14.58 -16.68
CA GLU A 24 -10.73 -14.02 -15.53
C GLU A 24 -10.73 -15.00 -14.35
N ALA A 25 -10.68 -14.49 -13.13
CA ALA A 25 -10.87 -15.31 -11.96
C ALA A 25 -12.23 -16.04 -12.00
N GLY A 26 -12.24 -17.30 -11.55
CA GLY A 26 -13.40 -18.18 -11.60
C GLY A 26 -13.59 -18.86 -12.95
N MET A 27 -12.84 -18.46 -13.99
CA MET A 27 -12.86 -19.13 -15.27
C MET A 27 -12.24 -20.53 -15.16
N LYS A 28 -12.97 -21.51 -15.66
CA LYS A 28 -12.51 -22.89 -15.81
C LYS A 28 -11.43 -22.95 -16.89
N VAL A 29 -10.33 -23.63 -16.59
CA VAL A 29 -9.17 -23.75 -17.49
C VAL A 29 -8.65 -25.17 -17.53
N GLU A 30 -8.14 -25.56 -18.69
CA GLU A 30 -7.42 -26.81 -18.90
C GLU A 30 -5.92 -26.54 -18.76
N ILE A 31 -5.22 -27.35 -17.96
CA ILE A 31 -3.77 -27.27 -17.82
C ILE A 31 -3.13 -28.00 -19.00
N ILE A 32 -2.36 -27.27 -19.81
CA ILE A 32 -1.69 -27.81 -21.00
C ILE A 32 -0.23 -28.19 -20.69
N ASP A 33 0.47 -27.36 -19.92
CA ASP A 33 1.84 -27.61 -19.47
C ASP A 33 2.09 -26.88 -18.14
N ASP A 34 2.47 -27.60 -17.09
CA ASP A 34 2.82 -27.04 -15.78
C ASP A 34 4.20 -27.46 -15.27
N THR A 35 5.04 -28.01 -16.15
CA THR A 35 6.39 -28.48 -15.81
C THR A 35 7.39 -27.34 -15.60
N GLN A 36 6.95 -26.09 -15.71
CA GLN A 36 7.77 -24.91 -16.02
C GLN A 36 7.54 -23.77 -15.02
N LEU A 37 7.60 -24.07 -13.72
CA LEU A 37 7.41 -23.07 -12.66
C LEU A 37 8.33 -21.84 -12.86
N PRO A 38 7.84 -20.61 -12.59
CA PRO A 38 6.55 -20.27 -11.98
C PRO A 38 5.42 -20.04 -13.00
N TRP A 39 5.48 -20.62 -14.21
CA TRP A 39 4.49 -20.42 -15.27
C TRP A 39 3.79 -21.71 -15.65
N THR A 40 2.49 -21.61 -15.90
CA THR A 40 1.65 -22.71 -16.36
C THR A 40 0.94 -22.29 -17.64
N LYS A 41 1.05 -23.12 -18.68
CA LYS A 41 0.31 -22.97 -19.92
C LYS A 41 -1.08 -23.52 -19.73
N ILE A 42 -2.08 -22.71 -20.04
CA ILE A 42 -3.48 -23.05 -19.89
C ILE A 42 -4.23 -22.86 -21.21
N ARG A 43 -5.40 -23.50 -21.30
CA ARG A 43 -6.43 -23.25 -22.31
C ARG A 43 -7.72 -22.83 -21.61
N LEU A 44 -8.35 -21.76 -22.07
CA LEU A 44 -9.64 -21.33 -21.52
C LEU A 44 -10.74 -22.32 -21.91
N ALA A 45 -11.67 -22.60 -20.99
CA ALA A 45 -12.80 -23.49 -21.27
C ALA A 45 -13.94 -22.81 -22.05
N THR A 46 -13.83 -21.51 -22.33
CA THR A 46 -14.79 -20.76 -23.15
C THR A 46 -14.62 -21.12 -24.64
N GLY A 47 -15.67 -20.95 -25.44
CA GLY A 47 -15.83 -21.56 -26.78
C GLY A 47 -14.74 -21.27 -27.83
N GLU A 48 -13.88 -20.28 -27.59
CA GLU A 48 -12.64 -20.11 -28.36
C GLU A 48 -11.48 -20.73 -27.57
N LYS A 49 -10.83 -21.76 -28.15
CA LYS A 49 -9.71 -22.52 -27.57
C LYS A 49 -8.43 -21.66 -27.44
N THR A 50 -8.51 -20.55 -26.74
CA THR A 50 -7.39 -19.63 -26.54
C THR A 50 -6.43 -20.24 -25.53
N GLU A 51 -5.16 -20.38 -25.94
CA GLU A 51 -4.07 -20.88 -25.11
C GLU A 51 -3.07 -19.77 -24.78
N GLY A 52 -2.45 -19.86 -23.61
CA GLY A 52 -1.42 -18.92 -23.19
C GLY A 52 -0.82 -19.27 -21.85
N TRP A 53 0.25 -18.56 -21.50
CA TRP A 53 0.99 -18.75 -20.25
C TRP A 53 0.51 -17.77 -19.18
N ILE A 54 0.33 -18.29 -17.97
CA ILE A 54 -0.08 -17.55 -16.77
C ILE A 54 0.81 -17.94 -15.60
N SER A 55 0.94 -17.05 -14.61
CA SER A 55 1.68 -17.35 -13.38
C SER A 55 0.98 -18.46 -12.60
N ASP A 56 1.72 -19.49 -12.18
CA ASP A 56 1.19 -20.70 -11.56
C ASP A 56 0.36 -20.40 -10.30
N ASP A 57 0.78 -19.38 -9.54
CA ASP A 57 0.12 -18.90 -8.34
C ASP A 57 -1.31 -18.39 -8.58
N ALA A 58 -1.67 -18.06 -9.82
CA ALA A 58 -2.99 -17.59 -10.22
C ALA A 58 -3.96 -18.72 -10.57
N ILE A 59 -3.57 -20.00 -10.47
CA ILE A 59 -4.40 -21.14 -10.85
C ILE A 59 -4.61 -22.07 -9.64
N ASP A 60 -5.84 -22.54 -9.45
CA ASP A 60 -6.14 -23.68 -8.59
C ASP A 60 -6.25 -24.91 -9.50
N LYS A 61 -5.25 -25.77 -9.45
CA LYS A 61 -5.20 -27.00 -10.24
C LYS A 61 -6.06 -28.11 -9.67
N THR A 62 -6.54 -27.93 -8.43
CA THR A 62 -7.22 -28.96 -7.63
C THR A 62 -8.73 -28.75 -7.55
N ALA A 63 -9.22 -27.55 -7.86
CA ALA A 63 -10.64 -27.20 -7.89
C ALA A 63 -11.10 -26.77 -9.28
N ASP A 64 -12.39 -27.00 -9.57
CA ASP A 64 -13.04 -26.54 -10.80
C ASP A 64 -13.97 -25.33 -10.57
N THR A 65 -14.09 -24.88 -9.31
CA THR A 65 -14.86 -23.71 -8.90
C THR A 65 -13.99 -22.85 -8.00
N LEU A 66 -14.19 -21.53 -8.04
CA LEU A 66 -13.45 -20.64 -7.16
C LEU A 66 -13.85 -20.95 -5.71
N GLY A 67 -12.93 -21.56 -4.96
CA GLY A 67 -13.03 -21.67 -3.52
C GLY A 67 -12.95 -20.28 -2.87
N PRO A 68 -13.18 -20.16 -1.55
CA PRO A 68 -12.78 -18.97 -0.83
C PRO A 68 -11.31 -18.66 -1.10
N LEU A 69 -10.95 -17.38 -1.10
CA LEU A 69 -9.55 -16.99 -1.20
C LEU A 69 -8.78 -17.63 -0.04
N ASP A 70 -7.51 -17.97 -0.31
CA ASP A 70 -6.60 -18.43 0.73
C ASP A 70 -6.48 -17.33 1.81
N LYS A 71 -7.02 -17.62 3.00
CA LYS A 71 -7.06 -16.68 4.12
C LYS A 71 -5.67 -16.30 4.61
N ASP A 72 -4.67 -17.19 4.52
CA ASP A 72 -3.28 -16.89 4.85
C ASP A 72 -2.66 -15.92 3.85
N LEU A 73 -2.99 -16.09 2.55
CA LEU A 73 -2.54 -15.17 1.51
C LEU A 73 -3.15 -13.78 1.69
N VAL A 74 -4.47 -13.71 1.92
CA VAL A 74 -5.17 -12.44 2.15
C VAL A 74 -4.65 -11.76 3.42
N ALA A 75 -4.46 -12.51 4.51
CA ALA A 75 -3.93 -11.99 5.76
C ALA A 75 -2.53 -11.37 5.60
N ARG A 76 -1.61 -12.04 4.88
CA ARG A 76 -0.28 -11.47 4.57
C ARG A 76 -0.40 -10.16 3.81
N HIS A 77 -1.28 -10.11 2.82
CA HIS A 77 -1.48 -8.89 2.06
C HIS A 77 -2.08 -7.77 2.92
N CYS A 78 -3.05 -8.07 3.80
CA CYS A 78 -3.56 -7.10 4.78
C CYS A 78 -2.44 -6.53 5.69
N VAL A 79 -1.48 -7.36 6.12
CA VAL A 79 -0.32 -6.89 6.91
C VAL A 79 0.56 -5.96 6.09
N GLU A 80 0.88 -6.33 4.86
CA GLU A 80 1.66 -5.49 3.94
C GLU A 80 0.99 -4.14 3.69
N GLN A 81 -0.31 -4.13 3.37
CA GLN A 81 -1.06 -2.90 3.10
C GLN A 81 -1.19 -2.02 4.36
N ALA A 82 -1.49 -2.63 5.51
CA ALA A 82 -1.56 -1.90 6.78
C ALA A 82 -0.21 -1.27 7.18
N SER A 83 0.90 -1.98 6.94
CA SER A 83 2.25 -1.46 7.16
C SER A 83 2.60 -0.33 6.19
N MET A 84 2.08 -0.36 4.96
CA MET A 84 2.41 0.63 3.93
C MET A 84 1.61 1.93 4.08
N PHE A 85 0.32 1.84 4.40
CA PHE A 85 -0.59 3.00 4.38
C PHE A 85 -0.99 3.51 5.77
N GLY A 86 -0.56 2.84 6.84
CA GLY A 86 -0.93 3.22 8.19
C GLY A 86 -2.36 2.79 8.51
N GLY A 87 -2.53 1.52 8.84
CA GLY A 87 -3.82 0.96 9.25
C GLY A 87 -3.65 -0.21 10.21
N ASN A 88 -4.75 -0.88 10.56
CA ASN A 88 -4.71 -2.07 11.40
C ASN A 88 -4.99 -3.33 10.56
N ALA A 89 -3.99 -4.21 10.44
CA ALA A 89 -4.10 -5.42 9.62
C ALA A 89 -5.24 -6.36 10.07
N PHE A 90 -5.49 -6.44 11.38
CA PHE A 90 -6.62 -7.21 11.92
C PHE A 90 -7.96 -6.60 11.52
N TYR A 91 -8.05 -5.26 11.49
CA TYR A 91 -9.25 -4.58 11.02
C TYR A 91 -9.54 -4.90 9.54
N LEU A 92 -8.53 -4.79 8.66
CA LEU A 92 -8.69 -5.10 7.24
C LEU A 92 -9.17 -6.53 7.02
N MET A 93 -8.54 -7.48 7.71
CA MET A 93 -8.91 -8.89 7.61
C MET A 93 -10.31 -9.17 8.20
N ALA A 94 -10.66 -8.55 9.33
CA ALA A 94 -11.98 -8.71 9.94
C ALA A 94 -13.09 -8.15 9.05
N VAL A 95 -12.89 -7.00 8.38
CA VAL A 95 -13.89 -6.46 7.45
C VAL A 95 -14.02 -7.33 6.20
N ALA A 96 -12.91 -7.83 5.67
CA ALA A 96 -12.91 -8.80 4.56
C ALA A 96 -13.70 -10.07 4.92
N GLN A 97 -13.47 -10.61 6.12
CA GLN A 97 -14.20 -11.75 6.67
C GLN A 97 -15.69 -11.43 6.85
N LEU A 98 -16.01 -10.26 7.41
CA LEU A 98 -17.39 -9.81 7.65
C LEU A 98 -18.19 -9.64 6.34
N ARG A 99 -17.60 -9.01 5.32
CA ARG A 99 -18.33 -8.62 4.10
C ARG A 99 -18.43 -9.73 3.06
N SER A 100 -17.38 -10.53 2.88
CA SER A 100 -17.32 -11.55 1.82
C SER A 100 -17.03 -12.96 2.32
N ASN A 101 -16.75 -13.14 3.62
CA ASN A 101 -16.15 -14.38 4.13
C ASN A 101 -14.85 -14.73 3.37
N VAL A 102 -14.07 -13.71 3.02
CA VAL A 102 -12.80 -13.80 2.27
C VAL A 102 -12.99 -14.49 0.91
N ARG A 103 -13.86 -13.93 0.07
CA ARG A 103 -14.19 -14.46 -1.27
C ARG A 103 -14.06 -13.37 -2.34
N GLU A 104 -13.65 -13.74 -3.56
CA GLU A 104 -13.68 -12.82 -4.70
C GLU A 104 -15.08 -12.63 -5.27
N THR A 105 -15.91 -13.66 -5.18
CA THR A 105 -17.32 -13.55 -5.54
C THR A 105 -18.10 -13.11 -4.31
N PRO A 106 -18.91 -12.06 -4.44
CA PRO A 106 -19.76 -11.64 -3.34
C PRO A 106 -20.80 -12.73 -3.03
N PRO A 107 -21.40 -12.73 -1.84
CA PRO A 107 -22.54 -13.60 -1.55
C PRO A 107 -23.65 -13.43 -2.59
N VAL A 108 -24.39 -14.51 -2.87
CA VAL A 108 -25.54 -14.51 -3.79
C VAL A 108 -26.52 -13.40 -3.37
N GLY A 109 -26.85 -12.50 -4.31
CA GLY A 109 -27.76 -11.38 -4.08
C GLY A 109 -27.10 -10.04 -3.73
N SER A 110 -25.76 -10.00 -3.63
CA SER A 110 -25.02 -8.73 -3.50
C SER A 110 -24.65 -8.16 -4.88
N SER A 111 -24.83 -6.85 -5.05
CA SER A 111 -24.43 -6.09 -6.25
C SER A 111 -22.96 -5.64 -6.23
N GLY A 112 -22.21 -5.89 -5.14
CA GLY A 112 -20.82 -5.46 -5.01
C GLY A 112 -19.80 -6.51 -5.46
N HIS A 113 -18.53 -6.13 -5.53
CA HIS A 113 -17.44 -6.97 -6.03
C HIS A 113 -16.42 -7.31 -4.93
N GLY A 114 -15.99 -8.57 -4.89
CA GLY A 114 -14.78 -8.95 -4.20
C GLY A 114 -14.79 -8.92 -2.68
N LEU A 115 -13.58 -8.83 -2.13
CA LEU A 115 -13.22 -9.02 -0.74
C LEU A 115 -13.96 -8.05 0.20
N PHE A 116 -14.15 -6.81 -0.25
CA PHE A 116 -14.81 -5.73 0.50
C PHE A 116 -16.18 -5.35 -0.09
N VAL A 117 -16.65 -6.10 -1.09
CA VAL A 117 -17.96 -5.96 -1.72
C VAL A 117 -18.19 -4.56 -2.29
N PHE A 118 -17.16 -3.97 -2.93
CA PHE A 118 -17.19 -2.61 -3.49
C PHE A 118 -18.29 -2.48 -4.56
N SER A 119 -19.07 -1.38 -4.52
CA SER A 119 -19.92 -1.03 -5.68
C SER A 119 -19.06 -0.39 -6.78
N ALA A 120 -19.53 -0.45 -8.03
CA ALA A 120 -18.85 0.22 -9.14
C ALA A 120 -18.73 1.74 -8.89
N LYS A 121 -19.73 2.34 -8.24
CA LYS A 121 -19.74 3.77 -7.90
C LYS A 121 -18.74 4.10 -6.79
N GLU A 122 -18.68 3.30 -5.72
CA GLU A 122 -17.69 3.47 -4.66
C GLU A 122 -16.26 3.33 -5.22
N TRP A 123 -16.05 2.35 -6.10
CA TRP A 123 -14.77 2.16 -6.79
C TRP A 123 -14.41 3.36 -7.65
N ALA A 124 -15.34 3.90 -8.44
CA ALA A 124 -15.08 5.09 -9.25
C ALA A 124 -14.77 6.33 -8.40
N LEU A 125 -15.41 6.47 -7.23
CA LEU A 125 -15.20 7.57 -6.31
C LEU A 125 -13.86 7.51 -5.59
N GLN A 126 -13.31 6.30 -5.34
CA GLN A 126 -12.16 6.10 -4.46
C GLN A 126 -10.92 5.56 -5.19
N GLY A 127 -11.09 4.90 -6.32
CA GLY A 127 -10.03 4.19 -7.06
C GLY A 127 -8.95 5.08 -7.67
N ALA A 128 -9.10 6.41 -7.60
CA ALA A 128 -8.08 7.37 -7.99
C ALA A 128 -7.80 8.34 -6.83
N ASP A 129 -6.59 8.22 -6.26
CA ASP A 129 -6.07 9.12 -5.25
C ASP A 129 -4.57 9.40 -5.55
N PRO A 130 -4.25 10.59 -6.12
CA PRO A 130 -2.88 10.98 -6.41
C PRO A 130 -1.98 11.06 -5.16
N GLY A 131 -2.56 11.29 -3.97
CA GLY A 131 -1.82 11.33 -2.71
C GLY A 131 -1.21 9.98 -2.35
N TYR A 132 -1.84 8.89 -2.78
CA TYR A 132 -1.38 7.52 -2.59
C TYR A 132 -0.80 6.89 -3.87
N GLY A 133 -0.77 7.63 -4.98
CA GLY A 133 -0.25 7.16 -6.26
C GLY A 133 -1.06 6.03 -6.89
N ILE A 134 -2.35 5.93 -6.58
CA ILE A 134 -3.24 4.91 -7.14
C ILE A 134 -4.12 5.49 -8.26
N HIS A 135 -4.25 4.72 -9.34
CA HIS A 135 -5.06 5.03 -10.52
C HIS A 135 -5.70 3.74 -11.05
N TYR A 136 -6.67 3.21 -10.32
CA TYR A 136 -7.39 2.01 -10.71
C TYR A 136 -8.44 2.30 -11.77
N SER A 137 -8.46 1.47 -12.80
CA SER A 137 -9.50 1.42 -13.82
C SER A 137 -10.77 0.74 -13.27
N ALA A 138 -11.87 0.81 -14.01
CA ALA A 138 -13.10 0.09 -13.65
C ALA A 138 -12.92 -1.43 -13.63
N GLU A 139 -11.96 -1.97 -14.39
CA GLU A 139 -11.70 -3.42 -14.46
C GLU A 139 -10.91 -3.92 -13.24
N ASP A 140 -10.11 -3.05 -12.62
CA ASP A 140 -9.30 -3.38 -11.45
C ASP A 140 -10.16 -3.66 -10.21
N ILE A 141 -11.46 -3.32 -10.23
CA ILE A 141 -12.41 -3.70 -9.18
C ILE A 141 -12.51 -5.22 -9.01
N LEU A 142 -12.10 -6.02 -10.00
CA LEU A 142 -12.09 -7.47 -9.93
C LEU A 142 -10.79 -8.04 -9.30
N ASP A 143 -9.76 -7.22 -9.10
CA ASP A 143 -8.53 -7.65 -8.43
C ASP A 143 -8.63 -7.44 -6.92
N TRP A 144 -8.74 -8.53 -6.16
CA TRP A 144 -8.84 -8.47 -4.70
C TRP A 144 -7.64 -7.79 -4.03
N ARG A 145 -6.46 -7.76 -4.66
CA ARG A 145 -5.31 -7.02 -4.13
C ARG A 145 -5.49 -5.52 -4.29
N ALA A 146 -5.92 -5.07 -5.46
CA ALA A 146 -6.27 -3.67 -5.68
C ALA A 146 -7.37 -3.23 -4.70
N GLN A 147 -8.38 -4.08 -4.47
CA GLN A 147 -9.41 -3.82 -3.47
C GLN A 147 -8.84 -3.74 -2.04
N CYS A 148 -7.90 -4.61 -1.67
CA CYS A 148 -7.26 -4.57 -0.36
C CYS A 148 -6.42 -3.31 -0.15
N THR A 149 -5.64 -2.91 -1.16
CA THR A 149 -4.90 -1.65 -1.18
C THR A 149 -5.85 -0.47 -1.01
N LEU A 150 -6.90 -0.39 -1.83
CA LEU A 150 -7.86 0.70 -1.78
C LEU A 150 -8.57 0.77 -0.41
N PHE A 151 -9.02 -0.37 0.11
CA PHE A 151 -9.68 -0.42 1.40
C PHE A 151 -8.73 -0.04 2.55
N ALA A 152 -7.45 -0.41 2.48
CA ALA A 152 -6.46 0.00 3.47
C ALA A 152 -6.25 1.52 3.50
N ILE A 153 -6.18 2.16 2.33
CA ILE A 153 -6.09 3.62 2.19
C ILE A 153 -7.36 4.28 2.77
N MET A 154 -8.54 3.81 2.38
CA MET A 154 -9.81 4.33 2.90
C MET A 154 -9.92 4.18 4.41
N ALA A 155 -9.46 3.05 4.98
CA ALA A 155 -9.46 2.83 6.42
C ALA A 155 -8.48 3.76 7.15
N ALA A 156 -7.28 3.97 6.61
CA ALA A 156 -6.30 4.91 7.15
C ALA A 156 -6.84 6.34 7.19
N GLN A 157 -7.39 6.82 6.07
CA GLN A 157 -8.02 8.14 5.95
C GLN A 157 -9.22 8.31 6.89
N ALA A 158 -10.11 7.32 6.94
CA ALA A 158 -11.26 7.35 7.84
C ALA A 158 -10.83 7.35 9.32
N GLN A 159 -9.76 6.61 9.67
CA GLN A 159 -9.23 6.59 11.03
C GLN A 159 -8.64 7.96 11.42
N GLU A 160 -7.81 8.57 10.57
CA GLU A 160 -7.20 9.88 10.83
C GLU A 160 -8.28 10.97 10.98
N THR A 161 -9.20 11.05 10.01
CA THR A 161 -10.23 12.10 9.98
C THR A 161 -11.27 11.95 11.10
N LEU A 162 -11.62 10.72 11.49
CA LEU A 162 -12.53 10.50 12.61
C LEU A 162 -11.85 10.77 13.96
N ALA A 163 -10.60 10.31 14.14
CA ALA A 163 -9.86 10.56 15.37
C ALA A 163 -9.60 12.06 15.58
N GLU A 164 -9.29 12.80 14.52
CA GLU A 164 -9.18 14.25 14.55
C GLU A 164 -10.50 14.91 14.97
N ALA A 165 -11.62 14.52 14.35
CA ALA A 165 -12.93 15.10 14.65
C ALA A 165 -13.39 14.83 16.09
N LEU A 166 -13.02 13.70 16.67
CA LEU A 166 -13.36 13.33 18.04
C LEU A 166 -12.32 13.80 19.08
N GLY A 167 -11.13 14.24 18.64
CA GLY A 167 -10.02 14.58 19.54
C GLY A 167 -9.48 13.40 20.35
N ARG A 168 -9.72 12.16 19.90
CA ARG A 168 -9.31 10.93 20.61
C ARG A 168 -9.14 9.74 19.65
N PRO A 169 -8.37 8.70 20.04
CA PRO A 169 -8.29 7.46 19.28
C PRO A 169 -9.68 6.81 19.07
N VAL A 170 -9.85 6.15 17.93
CA VAL A 170 -11.11 5.51 17.52
C VAL A 170 -11.02 3.99 17.67
N SER A 171 -12.12 3.37 18.07
CA SER A 171 -12.27 1.91 18.04
C SER A 171 -12.55 1.40 16.62
N MET A 172 -12.32 0.10 16.37
CA MET A 172 -12.63 -0.53 15.07
C MET A 172 -14.12 -0.43 14.70
N ALA A 173 -15.02 -0.51 15.69
CA ALA A 173 -16.46 -0.37 15.45
C ALA A 173 -16.83 1.06 15.02
N GLN A 174 -16.21 2.06 15.63
CA GLN A 174 -16.38 3.47 15.23
C GLN A 174 -15.77 3.73 13.84
N LEU A 175 -14.62 3.12 13.54
CA LEU A 175 -14.01 3.20 12.21
C LEU A 175 -14.93 2.60 11.14
N LEU A 176 -15.47 1.41 11.35
CA LEU A 176 -16.41 0.79 10.41
C LEU A 176 -17.71 1.60 10.29
N LEU A 177 -18.22 2.14 11.40
CA LEU A 177 -19.37 3.06 11.37
C LEU A 177 -19.09 4.27 10.47
N SER A 178 -17.91 4.89 10.58
CA SER A 178 -17.52 6.03 9.75
C SER A 178 -17.35 5.66 8.27
N GLN A 179 -16.83 4.47 7.97
CA GLN A 179 -16.77 3.99 6.60
C GLN A 179 -18.17 3.76 6.00
N ILE A 180 -19.12 3.28 6.81
CA ILE A 180 -20.52 3.05 6.39
C ILE A 180 -21.28 4.36 6.25
N LEU A 181 -21.34 5.19 7.30
CA LEU A 181 -22.27 6.33 7.37
C LEU A 181 -21.68 7.67 6.93
N GLY A 182 -20.38 7.90 7.12
CA GLY A 182 -19.85 9.26 7.02
C GLY A 182 -19.10 9.67 8.23
N ARG A 183 -18.14 10.56 8.03
CA ARG A 183 -17.42 11.19 9.15
C ARG A 183 -18.43 11.92 10.03
N GLU A 184 -19.28 12.76 9.43
CA GLU A 184 -20.22 13.59 10.19
C GLU A 184 -21.34 12.78 10.87
N ALA A 185 -21.89 11.80 10.16
CA ALA A 185 -22.91 10.91 10.72
C ALA A 185 -22.34 9.99 11.83
N ALA A 186 -21.12 9.49 11.67
CA ALA A 186 -20.46 8.71 12.72
C ALA A 186 -20.11 9.55 13.94
N VAL A 187 -19.59 10.78 13.77
CA VAL A 187 -19.37 11.71 14.89
C VAL A 187 -20.68 11.96 15.63
N LEU A 188 -21.78 12.21 14.91
CA LEU A 188 -23.10 12.42 15.52
C LEU A 188 -23.55 11.19 16.33
N ALA A 189 -23.41 9.98 15.78
CA ALA A 189 -23.75 8.73 16.47
C ALA A 189 -22.89 8.47 17.72
N ILE A 190 -21.63 8.91 17.72
CA ILE A 190 -20.66 8.67 18.80
C ILE A 190 -20.82 9.70 19.93
N GLU A 191 -20.91 10.98 19.60
CA GLU A 191 -21.00 12.07 20.58
C GLU A 191 -22.44 12.28 21.08
N THR A 192 -23.45 11.88 20.29
CA THR A 192 -24.87 11.89 20.67
C THR A 192 -25.47 10.48 20.55
N PRO A 193 -25.13 9.56 21.47
CA PRO A 193 -25.47 8.13 21.35
C PRO A 193 -26.98 7.81 21.23
N ALA A 194 -27.84 8.72 21.67
CA ALA A 194 -29.29 8.60 21.59
C ALA A 194 -29.89 9.03 20.24
N THR A 195 -29.10 9.61 19.32
CA THR A 195 -29.58 10.02 17.99
C THR A 195 -30.21 8.84 17.26
N SER A 196 -31.38 9.06 16.69
CA SER A 196 -32.16 8.00 16.03
C SER A 196 -31.45 7.54 14.76
N ARG A 197 -31.66 6.26 14.40
CA ARG A 197 -31.17 5.71 13.13
C ARG A 197 -31.62 6.54 11.92
N ALA A 198 -32.86 7.02 11.92
CA ALA A 198 -33.40 7.81 10.81
C ALA A 198 -32.60 9.11 10.62
N ASP A 199 -32.27 9.80 11.70
CA ASP A 199 -31.48 11.03 11.65
C ASP A 199 -30.03 10.76 11.20
N LEU A 200 -29.44 9.64 11.63
CA LEU A 200 -28.11 9.23 11.19
C LEU A 200 -28.07 8.92 9.69
N LEU A 201 -29.07 8.21 9.17
CA LEU A 201 -29.18 7.91 7.73
C LEU A 201 -29.45 9.18 6.91
N ALA A 202 -30.28 10.10 7.42
CA ALA A 202 -30.50 11.39 6.78
C ALA A 202 -29.21 12.22 6.73
N LYS A 203 -28.44 12.24 7.82
CA LYS A 203 -27.14 12.92 7.89
C LYS A 203 -26.14 12.30 6.90
N ALA A 204 -26.04 10.98 6.86
CA ALA A 204 -25.20 10.23 5.92
C ALA A 204 -25.53 10.57 4.46
N ALA A 205 -26.82 10.61 4.11
CA ALA A 205 -27.27 10.98 2.77
C ALA A 205 -26.88 12.43 2.41
N SER A 206 -27.05 13.37 3.36
CA SER A 206 -26.74 14.78 3.15
C SER A 206 -25.24 15.09 2.99
N SER A 207 -24.36 14.26 3.55
CA SER A 207 -22.90 14.45 3.50
C SER A 207 -22.18 13.53 2.50
N ALA A 208 -22.93 12.72 1.73
CA ALA A 208 -22.37 11.67 0.88
C ALA A 208 -21.39 12.21 -0.18
N ASP A 209 -21.72 13.32 -0.84
CA ASP A 209 -20.86 13.91 -1.87
C ASP A 209 -19.55 14.46 -1.28
N GLN A 210 -19.63 15.12 -0.12
CA GLN A 210 -18.47 15.65 0.60
C GLN A 210 -17.54 14.52 1.06
N ASP A 211 -18.11 13.40 1.51
CA ASP A 211 -17.38 12.21 1.93
C ASP A 211 -16.95 11.32 0.74
N ARG A 212 -17.28 11.70 -0.52
CA ARG A 212 -17.07 10.89 -1.74
C ARG A 212 -17.60 9.45 -1.57
N ARG A 213 -18.79 9.29 -0.98
CA ARG A 213 -19.38 7.98 -0.66
C ARG A 213 -20.54 7.63 -1.59
N ASP A 214 -20.67 6.33 -1.87
CA ASP A 214 -21.91 5.75 -2.36
C ASP A 214 -22.85 5.33 -1.21
N ILE A 215 -24.11 5.78 -1.24
CA ILE A 215 -25.11 5.50 -0.20
C ILE A 215 -25.94 4.25 -0.47
N GLU A 216 -25.88 3.68 -1.68
CA GLU A 216 -26.59 2.43 -2.01
C GLU A 216 -26.27 1.26 -1.04
N PRO A 217 -25.02 1.09 -0.58
CA PRO A 217 -24.68 0.09 0.44
C PRO A 217 -25.49 0.16 1.74
N LEU A 218 -26.04 1.33 2.12
CA LEU A 218 -26.82 1.51 3.35
C LEU A 218 -28.11 0.70 3.36
N SER A 219 -28.74 0.49 2.20
CA SER A 219 -29.89 -0.40 2.03
C SER A 219 -29.52 -1.79 1.52
N GLY A 220 -28.25 -1.98 1.14
CA GLY A 220 -27.69 -3.26 0.67
C GLY A 220 -26.78 -3.92 1.71
N ARG A 221 -25.50 -4.08 1.36
CA ARG A 221 -24.52 -4.87 2.14
C ARG A 221 -24.37 -4.43 3.61
N ASP A 222 -24.57 -3.15 3.92
CA ASP A 222 -24.35 -2.60 5.26
C ASP A 222 -25.65 -2.54 6.09
N ALA A 223 -26.82 -2.85 5.51
CA ALA A 223 -28.12 -2.73 6.19
C ALA A 223 -28.22 -3.58 7.47
N ALA A 224 -27.65 -4.78 7.47
CA ALA A 224 -27.64 -5.67 8.64
C ALA A 224 -26.84 -5.10 9.83
N LEU A 225 -25.85 -4.24 9.55
CA LEU A 225 -25.03 -3.57 10.56
C LEU A 225 -25.73 -2.32 11.15
N LEU A 226 -26.80 -1.85 10.51
CA LEU A 226 -27.54 -0.63 10.85
C LEU A 226 -28.93 -0.94 11.43
N THR A 227 -29.06 -2.05 12.19
CA THR A 227 -30.35 -2.50 12.75
C THR A 227 -30.71 -1.83 14.08
N GLY A 228 -29.75 -1.25 14.79
CA GLY A 228 -29.99 -0.53 16.04
C GLY A 228 -30.82 0.74 15.86
N GLU A 229 -31.73 1.02 16.79
CA GLU A 229 -32.62 2.20 16.73
C GLU A 229 -31.89 3.53 17.03
N THR A 230 -30.75 3.46 17.73
CA THR A 230 -29.93 4.62 18.10
C THR A 230 -28.48 4.44 17.69
N GLY A 231 -27.71 5.54 17.65
CA GLY A 231 -26.27 5.52 17.37
C GLY A 231 -25.50 4.54 18.25
N GLN A 232 -25.78 4.51 19.56
CA GLN A 232 -25.16 3.54 20.47
C GLN A 232 -25.45 2.08 20.07
N ARG A 233 -26.72 1.75 19.80
CA ARG A 233 -27.12 0.39 19.43
C ARG A 233 -26.50 -0.06 18.12
N ILE A 234 -26.32 0.86 17.17
CA ILE A 234 -25.61 0.59 15.92
C ILE A 234 -24.13 0.30 16.18
N VAL A 235 -23.45 1.12 16.99
CA VAL A 235 -22.03 0.88 17.35
C VAL A 235 -21.86 -0.46 18.06
N GLU A 236 -22.74 -0.81 19.00
CA GLU A 236 -22.74 -2.10 19.69
C GLU A 236 -22.94 -3.28 18.72
N GLY A 237 -23.89 -3.16 17.78
CA GLY A 237 -24.14 -4.17 16.75
C GLY A 237 -22.93 -4.38 15.83
N ILE A 238 -22.31 -3.30 15.38
CA ILE A 238 -21.08 -3.34 14.58
C ILE A 238 -19.94 -3.99 15.37
N ALA A 239 -19.77 -3.64 16.64
CA ALA A 239 -18.73 -4.24 17.49
C ALA A 239 -18.92 -5.76 17.61
N GLY A 240 -20.16 -6.23 17.83
CA GLY A 240 -20.47 -7.66 17.86
C GLY A 240 -20.18 -8.38 16.54
N ALA A 241 -20.56 -7.78 15.42
CA ALA A 241 -20.29 -8.33 14.09
C ALA A 241 -18.78 -8.42 13.78
N LEU A 242 -18.03 -7.37 14.12
CA LEU A 242 -16.57 -7.35 13.97
C LEU A 242 -15.88 -8.35 14.88
N GLN A 243 -16.34 -8.53 16.12
CA GLN A 243 -15.75 -9.50 17.04
C GLN A 243 -15.85 -10.94 16.47
N ASN A 244 -16.99 -11.32 15.92
CA ASN A 244 -17.15 -12.63 15.29
C ASN A 244 -16.21 -12.81 14.10
N ALA A 245 -16.14 -11.81 13.21
CA ALA A 245 -15.25 -11.84 12.06
C ALA A 245 -13.75 -11.83 12.46
N PHE A 246 -13.41 -11.17 13.55
CA PHE A 246 -12.07 -11.16 14.13
C PHE A 246 -11.68 -12.55 14.60
N GLU A 247 -12.51 -13.22 15.41
CA GLU A 247 -12.17 -14.57 15.91
C GLU A 247 -11.99 -15.58 14.77
N GLU A 248 -12.81 -15.51 13.72
CA GLU A 248 -12.69 -16.38 12.55
C GLU A 248 -11.42 -16.14 11.72
N SER A 249 -10.88 -14.91 11.74
CA SER A 249 -9.71 -14.53 10.95
C SER A 249 -8.41 -14.49 11.75
N ARG A 250 -8.48 -14.47 13.09
CA ARG A 250 -7.37 -14.30 14.01
C ARG A 250 -6.18 -15.24 13.78
N PRO A 251 -6.35 -16.56 13.58
CA PRO A 251 -5.21 -17.46 13.40
C PRO A 251 -4.35 -17.09 12.18
N PHE A 252 -4.99 -16.70 11.08
CA PHE A 252 -4.32 -16.36 9.83
C PHE A 252 -3.56 -15.03 9.95
N ILE A 253 -4.21 -14.01 10.52
CA ILE A 253 -3.61 -12.68 10.64
C ILE A 253 -2.51 -12.62 11.70
N ALA A 254 -2.65 -13.35 12.82
CA ALA A 254 -1.59 -13.45 13.82
C ALA A 254 -0.32 -14.09 13.22
N SER A 255 -0.48 -15.22 12.51
CA SER A 255 0.63 -15.87 11.82
C SER A 255 1.25 -14.99 10.73
N ALA A 256 0.43 -14.26 9.98
CA ALA A 256 0.91 -13.30 8.99
C ALA A 256 1.75 -12.16 9.62
N VAL A 257 1.30 -11.60 10.75
CA VAL A 257 2.04 -10.56 11.50
C VAL A 257 3.36 -11.12 12.02
N GLU A 258 3.37 -12.30 12.63
CA GLU A 258 4.59 -12.95 13.12
C GLU A 258 5.61 -13.17 11.99
N ARG A 259 5.17 -13.68 10.83
CA ARG A 259 6.03 -13.86 9.66
C ARG A 259 6.56 -12.54 9.12
N HIS A 260 5.72 -11.51 9.08
CA HIS A 260 6.13 -10.18 8.61
C HIS A 260 7.18 -9.57 9.56
N VAL A 261 6.95 -9.63 10.88
CA VAL A 261 7.92 -9.18 11.89
C VAL A 261 9.21 -9.99 11.82
N ALA A 262 9.13 -11.32 11.71
CA ALA A 262 10.31 -12.17 11.55
C ALA A 262 11.08 -11.84 10.25
N GLY A 263 10.37 -11.57 9.15
CA GLY A 263 10.97 -11.14 7.89
C GLY A 263 11.66 -9.77 8.01
N MET A 264 11.04 -8.81 8.69
CA MET A 264 11.67 -7.53 9.03
C MET A 264 12.91 -7.73 9.91
N LEU A 265 12.83 -8.63 10.89
CA LEU A 265 13.95 -8.92 11.80
C LEU A 265 15.11 -9.62 11.08
N GLN A 266 14.82 -10.55 10.16
CA GLN A 266 15.82 -11.28 9.37
C GLN A 266 16.44 -10.42 8.26
N SER A 267 15.66 -9.55 7.62
CA SER A 267 16.20 -8.50 6.72
C SER A 267 17.01 -7.46 7.51
N SER A 268 16.64 -7.21 8.77
CA SER A 268 17.48 -6.51 9.74
C SER A 268 18.54 -7.42 10.42
N GLY A 269 18.76 -8.63 9.92
CA GLY A 269 19.72 -9.61 10.46
C GLY A 269 21.19 -9.22 10.24
N GLY A 270 21.45 -8.08 9.60
CA GLY A 270 22.64 -7.32 9.96
C GLY A 270 22.39 -6.71 11.33
N VAL A 271 23.03 -7.27 12.38
CA VAL A 271 23.12 -6.76 13.76
C VAL A 271 22.72 -5.29 13.80
N PRO A 272 21.74 -4.84 14.61
CA PRO A 272 21.39 -3.42 14.69
C PRO A 272 22.65 -2.65 15.01
N VAL A 273 23.28 -2.13 13.96
CA VAL A 273 24.39 -1.24 14.10
C VAL A 273 23.66 0.01 14.50
N SER A 274 23.61 0.30 15.81
CA SER A 274 23.45 1.67 16.26
C SER A 274 24.36 2.46 15.36
N PRO A 275 23.84 3.30 14.46
CA PRO A 275 24.71 3.91 13.48
C PRO A 275 25.75 4.67 14.29
N GLY A 276 27.00 4.20 14.23
CA GLY A 276 28.12 4.90 14.80
C GLY A 276 28.24 6.27 14.14
N ALA A 277 29.32 6.99 14.41
CA ALA A 277 29.60 8.16 13.59
C ALA A 277 29.63 7.78 12.09
N ILE A 278 29.33 8.74 11.20
CA ILE A 278 29.40 8.51 9.76
C ILE A 278 30.88 8.35 9.36
N ASN A 279 31.23 7.23 8.71
CA ASN A 279 32.57 6.98 8.21
C ASN A 279 32.81 7.72 6.87
N TYR A 280 33.13 9.00 6.95
CA TYR A 280 33.50 9.82 5.78
C TYR A 280 34.83 9.42 5.12
N ALA A 281 35.59 8.52 5.75
CA ALA A 281 36.81 7.91 5.18
C ALA A 281 36.54 6.60 4.43
N SER A 282 35.28 6.15 4.38
CA SER A 282 34.88 4.95 3.65
C SER A 282 35.35 4.98 2.19
N ALA A 283 35.80 3.82 1.68
CA ALA A 283 36.14 3.64 0.26
C ALA A 283 34.95 3.88 -0.69
N ARG A 284 33.71 3.91 -0.16
CA ARG A 284 32.51 4.28 -0.92
C ARG A 284 32.45 5.78 -1.24
N ILE A 285 33.18 6.62 -0.49
CA ILE A 285 33.24 8.07 -0.68
C ILE A 285 34.60 8.43 -1.26
N LYS A 286 34.62 8.85 -2.54
CA LYS A 286 35.85 9.40 -3.14
C LYS A 286 36.32 10.61 -2.34
N PRO A 287 37.63 10.78 -2.06
CA PRO A 287 38.13 11.91 -1.29
C PRO A 287 37.67 13.28 -1.81
N SER A 288 37.61 13.45 -3.14
CA SER A 288 37.15 14.69 -3.79
C SER A 288 35.65 14.98 -3.61
N ARG A 289 34.85 13.98 -3.22
CA ARG A 289 33.39 14.09 -3.02
C ARG A 289 32.98 14.08 -1.54
N ARG A 290 33.93 13.96 -0.61
CA ARG A 290 33.66 13.92 0.85
C ARG A 290 32.82 15.10 1.34
N LYS A 291 33.15 16.32 0.89
CA LYS A 291 32.41 17.54 1.23
C LYS A 291 30.91 17.45 0.91
N HIS A 292 30.50 16.70 -0.12
CA HIS A 292 29.08 16.54 -0.46
C HIS A 292 28.38 15.57 0.49
N ALA A 293 29.05 14.49 0.91
CA ALA A 293 28.52 13.59 1.94
C ALA A 293 28.34 14.32 3.28
N GLU A 294 29.33 15.11 3.70
CA GLU A 294 29.27 15.95 4.91
C GLU A 294 28.12 16.97 4.82
N MET A 295 27.97 17.63 3.68
CA MET A 295 26.87 18.58 3.43
C MET A 295 25.49 17.91 3.50
N ILE A 296 25.32 16.71 2.93
CA ILE A 296 24.07 15.95 3.03
C ILE A 296 23.76 15.65 4.49
N ALA A 297 24.72 15.08 5.23
CA ALA A 297 24.54 14.76 6.65
C ALA A 297 24.17 16.00 7.48
N ALA A 298 24.88 17.11 7.30
CA ALA A 298 24.63 18.35 8.02
C ALA A 298 23.22 18.90 7.75
N LYS A 299 22.75 18.87 6.48
CA LYS A 299 21.40 19.32 6.13
C LYS A 299 20.31 18.40 6.70
N PHE A 300 20.51 17.10 6.68
CA PHE A 300 19.57 16.15 7.29
C PHE A 300 19.55 16.29 8.82
N ALA A 301 20.71 16.45 9.47
CA ALA A 301 20.81 16.71 10.90
C ALA A 301 20.09 18.01 11.30
N ALA A 302 20.20 19.06 10.49
CA ALA A 302 19.49 20.32 10.72
C ALA A 302 17.96 20.19 10.62
N GLN A 303 17.44 19.13 10.00
CA GLN A 303 16.01 18.78 9.97
C GLN A 303 15.60 17.82 11.10
N GLY A 304 16.50 17.54 12.05
CA GLY A 304 16.26 16.64 13.17
C GLY A 304 16.42 15.15 12.86
N TYR A 305 16.95 14.80 11.69
CA TYR A 305 17.17 13.39 11.33
C TYR A 305 18.43 12.82 11.98
N GLY A 306 18.30 11.62 12.55
CA GLY A 306 19.39 10.88 13.17
C GLY A 306 20.39 10.30 12.17
N THR A 307 21.44 9.66 12.70
CA THR A 307 22.55 9.16 11.88
C THR A 307 22.13 8.08 10.88
N ALA A 308 21.17 7.22 11.20
CA ALA A 308 20.65 6.21 10.26
C ALA A 308 20.09 6.86 8.99
N GLN A 309 19.29 7.91 9.18
CA GLN A 309 18.66 8.68 8.10
C GLN A 309 19.71 9.44 7.28
N GLN A 310 20.70 10.03 7.94
CA GLN A 310 21.81 10.71 7.26
C GLN A 310 22.61 9.74 6.38
N ILE A 311 22.94 8.54 6.90
CA ILE A 311 23.62 7.50 6.13
C ILE A 311 22.75 7.02 4.97
N ALA A 312 21.45 6.81 5.18
CA ALA A 312 20.53 6.42 4.11
C ALA A 312 20.50 7.44 2.96
N ALA A 313 20.45 8.73 3.28
CA ALA A 313 20.50 9.80 2.28
C ALA A 313 21.84 9.83 1.52
N ILE A 314 22.98 9.67 2.21
CA ILE A 314 24.30 9.59 1.56
C ILE A 314 24.39 8.36 0.67
N ALA A 315 23.95 7.19 1.15
CA ALA A 315 23.97 5.95 0.38
C ALA A 315 23.13 6.05 -0.89
N ASN A 316 21.97 6.70 -0.81
CA ASN A 316 21.14 7.01 -1.97
C ASN A 316 21.88 7.91 -2.96
N ALA A 317 22.47 9.03 -2.51
CA ALA A 317 23.22 9.92 -3.39
C ALA A 317 24.48 9.27 -4.02
N ILE A 318 25.13 8.33 -3.32
CA ILE A 318 26.21 7.51 -3.91
C ILE A 318 25.66 6.60 -5.01
N ALA A 319 24.51 5.95 -4.78
CA ALA A 319 23.90 5.07 -5.78
C ALA A 319 23.44 5.83 -7.02
N GLU A 320 22.88 7.02 -6.84
CA GLU A 320 22.35 7.86 -7.92
C GLU A 320 23.45 8.53 -8.76
N SER A 321 24.45 9.10 -8.11
CA SER A 321 25.43 9.98 -8.79
C SER A 321 26.89 9.71 -8.43
N GLY A 322 27.16 8.79 -7.50
CA GLY A 322 28.48 8.69 -6.89
C GLY A 322 28.90 9.94 -6.13
N LEU A 323 27.91 10.69 -5.57
CA LEU A 323 28.08 12.01 -4.97
C LEU A 323 28.61 13.07 -5.94
N ASP A 324 28.28 12.95 -7.24
CA ASP A 324 28.67 13.91 -8.26
C ASP A 324 27.53 14.91 -8.53
N PRO A 325 27.65 16.20 -8.15
CA PRO A 325 26.65 17.20 -8.44
C PRO A 325 26.49 17.50 -9.93
N ASP A 326 27.48 17.15 -10.76
CA ASP A 326 27.42 17.35 -12.21
C ASP A 326 26.86 16.13 -12.96
N ALA A 327 26.52 15.05 -12.25
CA ALA A 327 25.91 13.87 -12.85
C ALA A 327 24.60 14.23 -13.54
N SER A 328 24.39 13.65 -14.72
CA SER A 328 23.15 13.82 -15.47
C SER A 328 22.80 12.56 -16.25
N ASN A 329 21.52 12.21 -16.23
CA ASN A 329 20.94 11.24 -17.13
C ASN A 329 20.01 11.96 -18.12
N LEU A 330 20.32 11.82 -19.41
CA LEU A 330 19.53 12.37 -20.52
C LEU A 330 18.94 11.26 -21.42
N LYS A 331 19.14 9.99 -21.06
CA LYS A 331 18.66 8.84 -21.84
C LYS A 331 17.38 8.30 -21.20
N GLY A 332 16.24 8.65 -21.78
CA GLY A 332 14.92 8.20 -21.33
C GLY A 332 14.32 9.01 -20.17
N GLU A 333 15.15 9.74 -19.44
CA GLU A 333 14.75 10.72 -18.42
C GLU A 333 15.67 11.95 -18.48
N ARG A 334 15.31 13.00 -17.74
CA ARG A 334 16.10 14.23 -17.63
C ARG A 334 16.36 14.53 -16.15
N SER A 335 17.41 13.91 -15.64
CA SER A 335 17.74 13.84 -14.20
C SER A 335 19.11 14.45 -13.92
N PHE A 336 19.26 15.15 -12.80
CA PHE A 336 20.49 15.89 -12.47
C PHE A 336 20.88 15.84 -10.98
N GLY A 337 22.18 15.96 -10.74
CA GLY A 337 22.76 16.23 -9.43
C GLY A 337 22.83 15.02 -8.51
N LEU A 338 23.03 15.30 -7.22
CA LEU A 338 23.35 14.30 -6.20
C LEU A 338 22.30 13.18 -6.10
N PHE A 339 21.02 13.55 -6.16
CA PHE A 339 19.87 12.66 -6.08
C PHE A 339 19.19 12.41 -7.44
N GLN A 340 19.87 12.68 -8.57
CA GLN A 340 19.32 12.49 -9.92
C GLN A 340 17.85 12.96 -10.06
N LEU A 341 17.57 14.19 -9.62
CA LEU A 341 16.21 14.72 -9.57
C LEU A 341 15.64 14.88 -10.99
N ASN A 342 14.62 14.09 -11.32
CA ASN A 342 14.01 14.05 -12.65
C ASN A 342 13.06 15.24 -12.90
N GLN A 343 13.29 15.99 -13.97
CA GLN A 343 12.44 17.11 -14.39
C GLN A 343 11.16 16.69 -15.11
N ASN A 344 11.12 15.49 -15.69
CA ASN A 344 10.00 14.97 -16.46
C ASN A 344 8.96 14.32 -15.53
N GLY A 345 8.33 15.14 -14.68
CA GLY A 345 7.29 14.69 -13.75
C GLY A 345 7.80 14.12 -12.42
N GLY A 346 9.10 14.20 -12.16
CA GLY A 346 9.70 13.82 -10.88
C GLY A 346 9.90 15.00 -9.92
N VAL A 347 10.71 14.76 -8.88
CA VAL A 347 11.02 15.74 -7.83
C VAL A 347 11.74 16.99 -8.37
N GLY A 348 12.43 16.87 -9.51
CA GLY A 348 13.10 17.98 -10.18
C GLY A 348 12.18 18.84 -11.07
N ALA A 349 10.90 18.48 -11.22
CA ALA A 349 9.97 19.20 -12.08
C ALA A 349 9.85 20.68 -11.67
N GLY A 350 9.95 21.58 -12.66
CA GLY A 350 9.88 23.03 -12.45
C GLY A 350 11.20 23.71 -12.08
N PHE A 351 12.29 22.96 -11.88
CA PHE A 351 13.62 23.52 -11.63
C PHE A 351 14.52 23.44 -12.87
N PRO A 352 15.30 24.49 -13.20
CA PRO A 352 16.25 24.45 -14.31
C PRO A 352 17.51 23.64 -13.96
N ASP A 353 18.25 23.17 -14.97
CA ASP A 353 19.37 22.23 -14.82
C ASP A 353 20.46 22.75 -13.89
N HIS A 354 20.80 24.04 -13.99
CA HIS A 354 21.84 24.65 -13.14
C HIS A 354 21.43 24.67 -11.66
N VAL A 355 20.13 24.77 -11.35
CA VAL A 355 19.61 24.67 -9.98
C VAL A 355 19.70 23.23 -9.47
N LEU A 356 19.44 22.25 -10.33
CA LEU A 356 19.53 20.84 -9.96
C LEU A 356 20.98 20.33 -9.86
N ARG A 357 21.92 20.97 -10.57
CA ARG A 357 23.37 20.70 -10.46
C ARG A 357 24.02 21.41 -9.27
N ASP A 358 23.38 22.43 -8.70
CA ASP A 358 23.88 23.02 -7.45
C ASP A 358 23.69 21.99 -6.31
N PRO A 359 24.77 21.52 -5.67
CA PRO A 359 24.68 20.45 -4.68
C PRO A 359 23.83 20.87 -3.48
N GLN A 360 23.92 22.12 -3.03
CA GLN A 360 23.17 22.60 -1.88
C GLN A 360 21.68 22.58 -2.19
N ARG A 361 21.31 23.08 -3.36
CA ARG A 361 19.94 23.20 -3.79
C ARG A 361 19.32 21.86 -4.14
N ASN A 362 20.08 20.93 -4.71
CA ASN A 362 19.64 19.55 -4.97
C ASN A 362 19.20 18.86 -3.66
N VAL A 363 19.98 18.99 -2.58
CA VAL A 363 19.61 18.43 -1.25
C VAL A 363 18.39 19.13 -0.66
N GLU A 364 18.29 20.46 -0.80
CA GLU A 364 17.13 21.23 -0.30
C GLU A 364 15.84 20.83 -1.00
N ILE A 365 15.86 20.57 -2.30
CA ILE A 365 14.70 20.11 -3.06
C ILE A 365 14.26 18.72 -2.58
N MET A 366 15.20 17.80 -2.34
CA MET A 366 14.89 16.48 -1.79
C MET A 366 14.29 16.58 -0.37
N LEU A 367 14.83 17.43 0.50
CA LEU A 367 14.25 17.67 1.83
C LEU A 367 12.85 18.30 1.75
N ALA A 368 12.62 19.21 0.81
CA ALA A 368 11.30 19.80 0.58
C ALA A 368 10.30 18.74 0.09
N GLU A 369 10.72 17.79 -0.75
CA GLU A 369 9.91 16.65 -1.15
C GLU A 369 9.49 15.80 0.05
N ILE A 370 10.44 15.43 0.93
CA ILE A 370 10.18 14.68 2.16
C ILE A 370 9.22 15.45 3.09
N ALA A 371 9.29 16.79 3.08
CA ALA A 371 8.44 17.65 3.89
C ALA A 371 6.99 17.78 3.37
N LYS A 372 6.68 17.35 2.14
CA LYS A 372 5.33 17.52 1.57
C LYS A 372 4.25 16.81 2.40
N PRO A 373 3.01 17.34 2.43
CA PRO A 373 1.93 16.77 3.24
C PRO A 373 1.63 15.30 2.97
N TYR A 374 1.65 14.85 1.71
CA TYR A 374 1.42 13.45 1.37
C TYR A 374 2.54 12.50 1.84
N GLN A 375 3.71 13.04 2.22
CA GLN A 375 4.79 12.25 2.81
C GLN A 375 4.74 12.23 4.34
N LYS A 376 3.73 12.82 4.99
CA LYS A 376 3.67 12.97 6.47
C LYS A 376 3.94 11.64 7.19
N ALA A 377 3.23 10.57 6.81
CA ALA A 377 3.40 9.25 7.42
C ALA A 377 4.81 8.67 7.16
N ASN A 378 5.29 8.71 5.92
CA ASN A 378 6.61 8.20 5.54
C ASN A 378 7.74 8.99 6.23
N ARG A 379 7.60 10.31 6.34
CA ARG A 379 8.52 11.18 7.07
C ARG A 379 8.57 10.84 8.56
N GLN A 380 7.41 10.60 9.18
CA GLN A 380 7.35 10.19 10.59
C GLN A 380 8.02 8.83 10.80
N ALA A 381 7.73 7.84 9.94
CA ALA A 381 8.39 6.54 9.98
C ALA A 381 9.91 6.66 9.76
N PHE A 382 10.32 7.47 8.78
CA PHE A 382 11.74 7.73 8.50
C PHE A 382 12.45 8.39 9.68
N ALA A 383 11.82 9.36 10.35
CA ALA A 383 12.39 10.03 11.50
C ALA A 383 12.46 9.13 12.74
N ALA A 384 11.49 8.23 12.93
CA ALA A 384 11.38 7.39 14.12
C ALA A 384 12.27 6.14 14.07
N THR A 385 12.63 5.66 12.87
CA THR A 385 13.39 4.41 12.76
C THR A 385 14.82 4.53 13.30
N THR A 386 15.26 3.53 14.06
CA THR A 386 16.64 3.37 14.51
C THR A 386 17.41 2.34 13.68
N SER A 387 16.71 1.62 12.79
CA SER A 387 17.30 0.62 11.91
C SER A 387 17.85 1.26 10.64
N LEU A 388 19.13 1.02 10.35
CA LEU A 388 19.76 1.52 9.13
C LEU A 388 19.11 0.94 7.87
N HIS A 389 18.78 -0.35 7.88
CA HIS A 389 18.09 -1.00 6.76
C HIS A 389 16.73 -0.34 6.50
N GLU A 390 15.97 -0.11 7.56
CA GLU A 390 14.64 0.50 7.46
C GLU A 390 14.71 1.95 7.00
N ALA A 391 15.69 2.72 7.47
CA ALA A 391 15.94 4.07 6.96
C ALA A 391 16.21 4.07 5.45
N VAL A 392 17.06 3.15 4.96
CA VAL A 392 17.33 2.98 3.52
C VAL A 392 16.06 2.59 2.77
N ARG A 393 15.32 1.58 3.27
CA ARG A 393 14.08 1.09 2.64
C ARG A 393 13.06 2.22 2.51
N ILE A 394 12.81 2.97 3.57
CA ILE A 394 11.85 4.08 3.56
C ILE A 394 12.28 5.13 2.53
N PHE A 395 13.58 5.51 2.54
CA PHE A 395 14.11 6.49 1.60
C PHE A 395 13.89 6.07 0.15
N VAL A 396 14.23 4.81 -0.18
CA VAL A 396 14.08 4.26 -1.53
C VAL A 396 12.61 4.17 -1.94
N HIS A 397 11.76 3.62 -1.07
CA HIS A 397 10.39 3.30 -1.44
C HIS A 397 9.49 4.53 -1.60
N HIS A 398 9.76 5.58 -0.81
CA HIS A 398 8.85 6.71 -0.65
C HIS A 398 9.43 8.04 -1.16
N PHE A 399 10.74 8.24 -1.09
CA PHE A 399 11.35 9.51 -1.51
C PHE A 399 11.95 9.39 -2.91
N GLU A 400 12.83 8.42 -3.13
CA GLU A 400 13.49 8.19 -4.42
C GLU A 400 12.54 7.57 -5.46
N ARG A 401 11.77 6.55 -5.06
CA ARG A 401 10.75 5.86 -5.88
C ARG A 401 11.29 5.29 -7.21
N PRO A 402 12.38 4.50 -7.22
CA PRO A 402 12.82 3.81 -8.43
C PRO A 402 11.83 2.71 -8.83
N ALA A 403 11.94 2.21 -10.07
CA ALA A 403 11.08 1.14 -10.58
C ALA A 403 11.23 -0.18 -9.80
N GLU A 404 12.46 -0.61 -9.49
CA GLU A 404 12.74 -1.88 -8.80
C GLU A 404 13.06 -1.64 -7.31
N LYS A 405 12.07 -1.19 -6.53
CA LYS A 405 12.26 -0.70 -5.14
C LYS A 405 13.06 -1.66 -4.24
N ASP A 406 12.65 -2.93 -4.12
CA ASP A 406 13.30 -3.88 -3.21
C ASP A 406 14.78 -4.13 -3.59
N LYS A 407 15.04 -4.32 -4.88
CA LYS A 407 16.40 -4.51 -5.39
C LYS A 407 17.26 -3.26 -5.14
N GLN A 408 16.69 -2.07 -5.31
CA GLN A 408 17.38 -0.80 -5.08
C GLN A 408 17.62 -0.54 -3.58
N THR A 409 16.75 -1.02 -2.70
CA THR A 409 16.95 -1.06 -1.25
C THR A 409 18.17 -1.90 -0.90
N GLU A 410 18.27 -3.13 -1.42
CA GLU A 410 19.42 -4.01 -1.17
C GLU A 410 20.76 -3.39 -1.63
N VAL A 411 20.76 -2.76 -2.80
CA VAL A 411 21.96 -2.07 -3.34
C VAL A 411 22.39 -0.93 -2.42
N ARG A 412 21.45 -0.05 -2.03
CA ARG A 412 21.75 1.10 -1.17
C ARG A 412 22.08 0.69 0.25
N TYR A 413 21.49 -0.40 0.75
CA TYR A 413 21.80 -0.90 2.08
C TYR A 413 23.25 -1.39 2.16
N LYS A 414 23.74 -2.12 1.14
CA LYS A 414 25.15 -2.51 1.04
C LYS A 414 26.10 -1.32 0.97
N ILE A 415 25.68 -0.20 0.36
CA ILE A 415 26.46 1.05 0.39
C ILE A 415 26.45 1.62 1.82
N ALA A 416 25.26 1.73 2.43
CA ALA A 416 25.05 2.27 3.77
C ALA A 416 25.85 1.53 4.84
N GLN A 417 25.92 0.19 4.78
CA GLN A 417 26.74 -0.61 5.70
C GLN A 417 28.22 -0.21 5.66
N GLY A 418 28.74 0.15 4.49
CA GLY A 418 30.11 0.63 4.34
C GLY A 418 30.35 2.06 4.84
N LEU A 419 29.31 2.77 5.27
CA LEU A 419 29.38 4.15 5.78
C LEU A 419 29.24 4.23 7.31
N VAL A 420 29.00 3.12 7.99
CA VAL A 420 29.00 3.09 9.45
C VAL A 420 30.45 2.99 9.95
N ALA A 421 30.83 3.81 10.93
CA ALA A 421 32.17 3.80 11.54
C ALA A 421 32.39 2.64 12.50
#